data_AF-L0DT93-F1
#
_entry.id   AF-L0DT93-F1
#
_cell.length_a   1.000
_cell.length_b   1.000
_cell.length_c   1.000
_cell.angle_alpha   90.00
_cell.angle_beta   90.00
_cell.angle_gamma   90.00
#
_symmetry.space_group_name_H-M   'P 1'
#
loop_
_entity.id
_entity.type
_entity.pdbx_description
1 polymer ?
#
loop_
_entity_poly.entity_id
_entity_poly.type
_entity_poly.pdbx_seq_one_letter_code
_entity_poly.pdbx_strand_id
1 'polypeptide(L)'
;MLEYEAVLLRPTQLAKSGRSVEQTGVFLDALSRLVEPVHLHYLWRPQLRDAADEMVLETALNGRADALVTLNGADFVAAGRFGLTVLTPGEFLRRLQEEVL
;
A
#
# COMPACT_ATOMS: atom_id res chain seq x y z
N MET A 1 -8.76 -7.62 1.49
CA MET A 1 -9.83 -6.98 2.32
C MET A 1 -9.75 -7.36 3.79
N LEU A 2 -9.60 -8.64 4.13
CA LEU A 2 -9.61 -9.11 5.53
C LEU A 2 -8.69 -8.36 6.49
N GLU A 3 -7.45 -8.04 6.11
CA GLU A 3 -6.54 -7.25 6.97
C GLU A 3 -7.07 -5.84 7.26
N TYR A 4 -7.65 -5.19 6.25
CA TYR A 4 -8.27 -3.87 6.42
C TYR A 4 -9.49 -3.94 7.33
N GLU A 5 -10.33 -4.96 7.20
CA GLU A 5 -11.46 -5.19 8.10
C GLU A 5 -10.98 -5.44 9.53
N ALA A 6 -10.01 -6.34 9.70
CA ALA A 6 -9.43 -6.69 10.99
C ALA A 6 -8.78 -5.50 11.70
N VAL A 7 -8.29 -4.50 10.97
CA VAL A 7 -7.72 -3.26 11.54
C VAL A 7 -8.78 -2.19 11.74
N LEU A 8 -9.55 -1.84 10.71
CA LEU A 8 -10.43 -0.67 10.73
C LEU A 8 -11.68 -0.88 11.57
N LEU A 9 -12.12 -2.13 11.76
CA LEU A 9 -13.24 -2.46 12.65
C LEU A 9 -12.85 -2.55 14.12
N ARG A 10 -11.56 -2.38 14.46
CA ARG A 10 -11.13 -2.33 15.87
C ARG A 10 -11.80 -1.13 16.56
N PRO A 11 -12.29 -1.28 17.80
CA PRO A 11 -12.94 -0.19 18.52
C PRO A 11 -12.09 1.10 18.59
N THR A 12 -10.78 0.96 18.71
CA THR A 12 -9.84 2.09 18.73
C THR A 12 -9.77 2.86 17.41
N GLN A 13 -9.92 2.18 16.26
CA GLN A 13 -9.92 2.81 14.94
C GLN A 13 -11.26 3.45 14.63
N LEU A 14 -12.37 2.79 14.98
CA LEU A 14 -13.71 3.35 14.87
C LEU A 14 -13.84 4.63 15.72
N ALA A 15 -13.34 4.61 16.96
CA ALA A 15 -13.34 5.78 17.83
C ALA A 15 -12.51 6.95 17.27
N LYS A 16 -11.33 6.68 16.70
CA LYS A 16 -10.46 7.70 16.08
C LYS A 16 -11.04 8.28 14.80
N SER A 17 -11.70 7.46 14.00
CA SER A 17 -12.29 7.87 12.73
C SER A 17 -13.68 8.49 12.86
N GLY A 18 -14.36 8.28 13.99
CA GLY A 18 -15.74 8.71 14.21
C GLY A 18 -16.76 7.96 13.35
N ARG A 19 -16.39 6.83 12.76
CA ARG A 19 -17.23 6.02 11.86
C ARG A 19 -17.89 4.86 12.59
N SER A 20 -19.09 4.49 12.14
CA SER A 20 -19.72 3.24 12.55
C SER A 20 -19.11 2.04 11.82
N VAL A 21 -19.44 0.83 12.29
CA VAL A 21 -19.05 -0.44 11.64
C VAL A 21 -19.62 -0.48 10.22
N GLU A 22 -20.89 -0.10 10.04
CA GLU A 22 -21.60 -0.10 8.77
C GLU A 22 -20.97 0.88 7.78
N GLN A 23 -20.65 2.10 8.24
CA GLN A 23 -19.99 3.10 7.39
C GLN A 23 -18.58 2.66 6.95
N THR A 24 -17.86 1.97 7.83
CA THR A 24 -16.55 1.40 7.51
C THR A 24 -16.66 0.24 6.53
N GLY A 25 -17.66 -0.62 6.70
CA GLY A 25 -17.98 -1.70 5.76
C GLY A 25 -18.30 -1.19 4.36
N VAL A 26 -19.19 -0.20 4.23
CA VAL A 26 -19.54 0.42 2.93
C VAL A 26 -18.30 1.03 2.25
N PHE A 27 -17.41 1.67 3.03
CA PHE A 27 -16.16 2.19 2.48
C PHE A 27 -15.26 1.08 1.95
N LEU A 28 -15.11 -0.02 2.69
CA LEU A 28 -14.30 -1.16 2.29
C LEU A 28 -14.87 -1.88 1.06
N ASP A 29 -16.19 -2.01 0.97
CA ASP A 29 -16.86 -2.53 -0.21
C ASP A 29 -16.58 -1.66 -1.44
N ALA A 30 -16.69 -0.33 -1.29
CA ALA A 30 -16.38 0.60 -2.36
C ALA A 30 -14.91 0.53 -2.78
N LEU A 31 -13.99 0.49 -1.82
CA LEU A 31 -12.55 0.34 -2.08
C LEU A 31 -12.26 -0.97 -2.82
N SER A 32 -12.87 -2.09 -2.40
CA SER A 32 -12.66 -3.40 -3.02
C SER A 32 -13.04 -3.45 -4.50
N ARG A 33 -14.00 -2.62 -4.92
CA ARG A 33 -14.42 -2.49 -6.33
C ARG A 33 -13.45 -1.67 -7.17
N LEU A 34 -12.63 -0.84 -6.54
CA LEU A 34 -11.65 0.02 -7.22
C LEU A 34 -10.26 -0.59 -7.26
N VAL A 35 -9.94 -1.52 -6.37
CA VAL A 35 -8.63 -2.18 -6.30
C VAL A 35 -8.44 -3.17 -7.44
N GLU A 36 -7.29 -3.10 -8.09
CA GLU A 36 -6.86 -4.12 -9.05
C GLU A 36 -6.12 -5.27 -8.33
N PRO A 37 -6.58 -6.54 -8.48
CA PRO A 37 -5.93 -7.67 -7.84
C PRO A 37 -4.62 -8.04 -8.56
N VAL A 38 -3.51 -7.91 -7.85
CA VAL A 38 -2.20 -8.33 -8.35
C VAL A 38 -1.98 -9.81 -8.09
N HIS A 39 -1.82 -10.59 -9.16
CA HIS A 39 -1.47 -12.01 -9.07
C HIS A 39 0.05 -12.16 -9.03
N LEU A 40 0.55 -12.78 -7.96
CA LEU A 40 1.99 -13.04 -7.80
C LEU A 40 2.36 -14.32 -8.55
N HIS A 41 2.99 -14.18 -9.71
CA HIS A 41 3.43 -15.33 -10.50
C HIS A 41 4.80 -15.85 -10.09
N TYR A 42 5.63 -14.98 -9.50
CA TYR A 42 6.98 -15.31 -9.07
C TYR A 42 7.27 -14.65 -7.73
N LEU A 43 7.90 -15.42 -6.83
CA LEU A 43 8.41 -14.94 -5.56
C LEU A 43 9.91 -14.74 -5.70
N TRP A 44 10.39 -13.52 -5.48
CA TRP A 44 11.81 -13.17 -5.69
C TRP A 44 12.59 -13.07 -4.38
N ARG A 45 12.00 -13.51 -3.27
CA ARG A 45 12.59 -13.41 -1.93
C ARG A 45 13.89 -14.21 -1.78
N PRO A 46 14.86 -13.74 -0.97
CA PRO A 46 14.84 -12.47 -0.24
C PRO A 46 15.43 -11.32 -1.07
N GLN A 47 14.75 -10.18 -1.06
CA GLN A 47 15.23 -8.90 -1.61
C GLN A 47 15.36 -7.81 -0.55
N LEU A 48 14.57 -7.86 0.51
CA LEU A 48 14.49 -6.84 1.55
C LEU A 48 15.14 -7.31 2.87
N ARG A 49 15.40 -6.34 3.75
CA ARG A 49 15.92 -6.60 5.10
C ARG A 49 14.85 -7.19 6.00
N ASP A 50 13.62 -6.67 5.92
CA ASP A 50 12.47 -7.21 6.63
C ASP A 50 11.70 -8.16 5.71
N ALA A 51 11.60 -9.43 6.12
CA ALA A 51 10.88 -10.46 5.39
C ALA A 51 9.37 -10.19 5.30
N ALA A 52 8.80 -9.43 6.24
CA ALA A 52 7.40 -9.03 6.23
C ALA A 52 7.10 -8.03 5.10
N ASP A 53 8.08 -7.22 4.70
CA ASP A 53 7.94 -6.20 3.66
C ASP A 53 8.04 -6.78 2.24
N GLU A 54 8.53 -8.01 2.08
CA GLU A 54 8.69 -8.67 0.78
C GLU A 54 7.38 -8.70 -0.02
N MET A 55 6.25 -8.97 0.65
CA MET A 55 4.95 -9.02 -0.01
C MET A 55 4.55 -7.66 -0.61
N VAL A 56 5.01 -6.56 -0.01
CA VAL A 56 4.73 -5.20 -0.50
C VAL A 56 5.54 -4.92 -1.76
N LEU A 57 6.84 -5.24 -1.75
CA LEU A 57 7.69 -5.11 -2.93
C LEU A 57 7.19 -5.99 -4.08
N GLU A 58 6.87 -7.26 -3.80
CA GLU A 58 6.36 -8.20 -4.80
C GLU A 58 5.05 -7.71 -5.43
N THR A 59 4.13 -7.18 -4.62
CA THR A 59 2.86 -6.63 -5.11
C THR A 59 3.12 -5.43 -6.02
N ALA A 60 4.01 -4.51 -5.63
CA ALA A 60 4.32 -3.34 -6.44
C ALA A 60 4.95 -3.73 -7.79
N LEU A 61 5.88 -4.70 -7.81
CA LEU A 61 6.53 -5.14 -9.04
C LEU A 61 5.60 -5.91 -9.98
N ASN A 62 4.84 -6.89 -9.44
CA ASN A 62 3.91 -7.68 -10.26
C ASN A 62 2.74 -6.81 -10.75
N GLY A 63 2.32 -5.82 -9.96
CA GLY A 63 1.29 -4.85 -10.32
C GLY A 63 1.78 -3.69 -11.19
N ARG A 64 3.07 -3.65 -11.55
CA ARG A 64 3.69 -2.58 -12.35
C ARG A 64 3.41 -1.18 -11.79
N ALA A 65 3.46 -1.03 -10.47
CA ALA A 65 3.25 0.25 -9.82
C ALA A 65 4.32 1.26 -10.27
N ASP A 66 3.90 2.50 -10.55
CA ASP A 66 4.83 3.59 -10.90
C ASP A 66 5.73 3.97 -9.73
N ALA A 67 5.22 3.85 -8.49
CA ALA A 67 5.96 4.08 -7.28
C ALA A 67 5.42 3.28 -6.08
N LEU A 68 6.29 3.02 -5.11
CA LEU A 68 5.95 2.53 -3.78
C LEU A 68 6.04 3.69 -2.80
N VAL A 69 4.91 4.05 -2.18
CA VAL A 69 4.83 5.19 -1.25
C VAL A 69 4.88 4.68 0.20
N THR A 70 5.91 5.04 0.96
CA THR A 70 6.11 4.58 2.34
C THR A 70 6.95 5.57 3.16
N LEU A 71 6.75 5.57 4.49
CA LEU A 71 7.66 6.23 5.43
C LEU A 71 8.86 5.34 5.78
N ASN A 72 8.82 4.04 5.47
CA ASN A 72 9.87 3.07 5.78
C ASN A 72 10.88 2.88 4.62
N GLY A 73 11.24 3.95 3.92
CA GLY A 73 12.03 3.85 2.68
C GLY A 73 13.37 3.13 2.83
N ALA A 74 13.97 3.15 4.02
CA ALA A 74 15.22 2.45 4.32
C ALA A 74 15.12 0.93 4.13
N ASP A 75 13.95 0.33 4.38
CA ASP A 75 13.75 -1.12 4.20
C ASP A 75 13.50 -1.49 2.73
N PHE A 76 13.20 -0.52 1.87
CA PHE A 76 12.91 -0.70 0.45
C PHE A 76 14.02 -0.21 -0.49
N VAL A 77 15.24 0.06 0.01
CA VAL A 77 16.38 0.49 -0.84
C VAL A 77 16.62 -0.48 -2.02
N ALA A 78 16.40 -1.77 -1.78
CA ALA A 78 16.50 -2.82 -2.79
C ALA A 78 15.53 -2.65 -3.98
N ALA A 79 14.42 -1.94 -3.83
CA ALA A 79 13.43 -1.70 -4.88
C ALA A 79 14.03 -0.99 -6.11
N GLY A 80 15.03 -0.14 -5.90
CA GLY A 80 15.72 0.56 -6.99
C GLY A 80 16.41 -0.37 -7.99
N ARG A 81 16.81 -1.58 -7.57
CA ARG A 81 17.38 -2.61 -8.48
C ARG A 81 16.37 -3.10 -9.52
N PHE A 82 15.09 -2.93 -9.23
CA PHE A 82 13.98 -3.30 -10.11
C PHE A 82 13.40 -2.10 -10.86
N GLY A 83 14.02 -0.91 -10.74
CA GLY A 83 13.51 0.33 -11.32
C GLY A 83 12.26 0.89 -10.62
N LEU A 84 11.86 0.35 -9.48
CA LEU A 84 10.70 0.82 -8.72
C LEU A 84 11.09 2.05 -7.90
N THR A 85 10.42 3.17 -8.15
CA THR A 85 10.64 4.41 -7.39
C THR A 85 10.01 4.28 -6.00
N VAL A 86 10.77 4.60 -4.95
CA VAL A 86 10.25 4.68 -3.58
C VAL A 86 10.10 6.14 -3.18
N LEU A 87 8.92 6.52 -2.68
CA LEU A 87 8.59 7.89 -2.28
C LEU A 87 8.08 7.93 -0.85
N THR A 88 8.38 9.00 -0.14
CA THR A 88 7.60 9.37 1.04
C THR A 88 6.22 9.89 0.62
N PRO A 89 5.20 9.83 1.50
CA PRO A 89 3.90 10.42 1.22
C PRO A 89 3.97 11.91 0.84
N GLY A 90 4.86 12.68 1.46
CA GLY A 90 5.05 14.09 1.14
C GLY A 90 5.63 14.32 -0.26
N GLU A 91 6.59 13.49 -0.68
CA GLU A 91 7.13 13.54 -2.05
C GLU A 91 6.08 13.17 -3.10
N PHE A 92 5.30 12.13 -2.82
CA PHE A 92 4.22 11.69 -3.71
C PHE A 92 3.15 12.79 -3.88
N LEU A 93 2.70 13.41 -2.79
CA LEU A 93 1.72 14.50 -2.86
C LEU A 93 2.22 15.69 -3.67
N ARG A 94 3.50 16.07 -3.51
CA ARG A 94 4.11 17.15 -4.29
C ARG A 94 4.11 16.81 -5.79
N ARG A 95 4.46 15.58 -6.17
CA ARG A 95 4.41 15.14 -7.58
C ARG A 95 3.00 15.19 -8.16
N LEU A 96 2.00 14.71 -7.41
CA LEU A 96 0.61 14.79 -7.85
C LEU A 96 0.14 16.23 -8.08
N GLN A 97 0.57 17.17 -7.23
CA GLN A 97 0.23 18.59 -7.41
C GLN A 97 0.86 19.18 -8.67
N GLU A 98 2.06 18.73 -9.04
CA GLU A 98 2.76 19.15 -10.26
C GLU A 98 2.17 18.54 -11.53
N GLU A 99 1.57 17.34 -11.47
CA GLU A 99 0.93 16.67 -12.62
C GLU A 99 -0.50 17.17 -12.92
N VAL A 100 -1.19 17.71 -11.92
CA VAL A 100 -2.57 18.21 -12.04
C VAL A 100 -2.63 19.68 -12.50
N LEU A 101 -1.49 20.36 -12.55
CA LEU A 101 -1.32 21.74 -13.06
C LEU A 101 -0.73 21.73 -14.48
#